data_AF-A0ABD3PKL9-F1
#
_entry.id   AF-A0ABD3PKL9-F1
#
_cell.length_a   1.000
_cell.length_b   1.000
_cell.length_c   1.000
_cell.angle_alpha   90.00
_cell.angle_beta   90.00
_cell.angle_gamma   90.00
#
_symmetry.space_group_name_H-M   'P 1'
#
loop_
_entity.id
_entity.type
_entity.pdbx_description
1 polymer ?
#
loop_
_entity_poly.entity_id
_entity_poly.type
_entity_poly.pdbx_seq_one_letter_code
_entity_poly.pdbx_strand_id
1 'polypeptide(L)'
;MSSSHTSKYSSRSTPQSMSSHQRSAHPSEKSSRSADAFVQDIHSRLSRAEQDERDIQKILVPRLAKRAYHLEDGNTWGQDWLQYQKNTHPVFGFCFHHPLHPIRGPQRVIILMGSVAFGLAITNIVFLGLLNSASAGKFVNSVYNITGQVVDAQYRYTHVELETSMVFLWTVGSFLHSVFDMLIWYLSACACFRPGGITGRNSTYCQNFALYTAVLVVVGMVFVATLVVVMRLNEDNEKWTQLLPWLDDGADSNSTIFPNFTDAVMNTSQADMFAESIGTIEEVSNTTSFENSTNATGFNIPSFSIGDIFYSKEDTKYAFLVGYAVELTIALFLYYPLTSTMFFSGVLGCGRIPILGGRPFELRMLAMKNGRNQNDESSGNNV
;
A
#
# COMPACT_ATOMS: atom_id res chain seq x y z
N MET A 1 -25.27 8.27 30.98
CA MET A 1 -26.61 7.86 30.51
C MET A 1 -26.45 7.25 29.13
N SER A 2 -26.35 5.93 29.04
CA SER A 2 -26.13 5.19 27.79
C SER A 2 -27.34 4.31 27.56
N SER A 3 -28.22 4.70 26.63
CA SER A 3 -29.35 3.87 26.20
C SER A 3 -28.85 2.89 25.15
N SER A 4 -28.64 1.65 25.57
CA SER A 4 -28.36 0.51 24.72
C SER A 4 -29.64 0.09 23.98
N HIS A 5 -29.80 0.56 22.74
CA HIS A 5 -30.76 -0.01 21.80
C HIS A 5 -30.20 -1.33 21.26
N THR A 6 -30.58 -2.43 21.89
CA THR A 6 -30.40 -3.77 21.33
C THR A 6 -31.39 -3.97 20.18
N SER A 7 -30.87 -4.01 18.96
CA SER A 7 -31.64 -4.40 17.77
C SER A 7 -32.11 -5.85 17.92
N LYS A 8 -33.42 -6.05 18.05
CA LYS A 8 -34.07 -7.35 18.04
C LYS A 8 -34.03 -7.90 16.61
N TYR A 9 -33.03 -8.71 16.30
CA TYR A 9 -33.14 -9.65 15.19
C TYR A 9 -34.24 -10.65 15.53
N SER A 10 -35.37 -10.50 14.84
CA SER A 10 -36.53 -11.38 14.92
C SER A 10 -36.13 -12.78 14.44
N SER A 11 -35.90 -13.67 15.39
CA SER A 11 -35.69 -15.10 15.19
C SER A 11 -36.94 -15.69 14.52
N ARG A 12 -36.81 -15.95 13.22
CA ARG A 12 -37.81 -16.57 12.35
C ARG A 12 -38.13 -17.98 12.88
N SER A 13 -39.34 -18.16 13.38
CA SER A 13 -39.87 -19.41 13.88
C SER A 13 -39.96 -20.46 12.78
N THR A 14 -39.41 -21.63 13.06
CA THR A 14 -39.52 -22.86 12.28
C THR A 14 -40.99 -23.31 12.24
N PRO A 15 -41.57 -23.62 11.06
CA PRO A 15 -42.93 -24.13 11.00
C PRO A 15 -43.01 -25.51 11.66
N GLN A 16 -43.89 -25.65 12.65
CA GLN A 16 -44.25 -26.91 13.28
C GLN A 16 -44.86 -27.88 12.25
N SER A 17 -44.28 -29.07 12.24
CA SER A 17 -44.79 -30.30 11.62
C SER A 17 -46.19 -30.63 12.15
N MET A 18 -47.21 -30.53 11.29
CA MET A 18 -48.52 -31.15 11.54
C MET A 18 -48.62 -32.52 10.89
N SER A 19 -49.18 -33.43 11.68
CA SER A 19 -49.29 -34.86 11.50
C SER A 19 -50.22 -35.32 10.39
N SER A 20 -49.74 -36.37 9.72
CA SER A 20 -50.43 -37.49 9.06
C SER A 20 -51.92 -37.71 9.31
N HIS A 21 -52.74 -37.62 8.25
CA HIS A 21 -53.90 -38.50 8.05
C HIS A 21 -54.13 -38.88 6.56
N GLN A 22 -53.94 -40.18 6.34
CA GLN A 22 -54.55 -41.16 5.41
C GLN A 22 -55.12 -40.81 4.02
N ARG A 23 -54.68 -41.67 3.09
CA ARG A 23 -55.38 -42.38 1.99
C ARG A 23 -55.91 -41.58 0.80
N SER A 24 -55.32 -41.83 -0.36
CA SER A 24 -56.00 -42.48 -1.50
C SER A 24 -55.02 -42.63 -2.67
N ALA A 25 -54.89 -43.85 -3.19
CA ALA A 25 -54.04 -44.19 -4.32
C ALA A 25 -54.72 -43.78 -5.63
N HIS A 26 -54.12 -42.84 -6.35
CA HIS A 26 -54.36 -42.63 -7.78
C HIS A 26 -53.05 -42.15 -8.43
N PRO A 27 -52.38 -42.99 -9.25
CA PRO A 27 -51.19 -42.59 -9.97
C PRO A 27 -51.61 -42.03 -11.34
N SER A 28 -51.76 -40.72 -11.48
CA SER A 28 -51.93 -40.13 -12.81
C SER A 28 -51.66 -38.61 -12.81
N GLU A 29 -50.73 -38.18 -13.66
CA GLU A 29 -50.56 -36.82 -14.22
C GLU A 29 -50.24 -35.61 -13.31
N LYS A 30 -50.13 -35.72 -11.99
CA LYS A 30 -49.74 -34.58 -11.13
C LYS A 30 -48.23 -34.29 -11.05
N SER A 31 -47.39 -35.08 -11.73
CA SER A 31 -45.93 -34.98 -11.60
C SER A 31 -45.29 -33.82 -12.38
N SER A 32 -45.89 -33.33 -13.47
CA SER A 32 -45.28 -32.29 -14.30
C SER A 32 -45.48 -30.88 -13.74
N ARG A 33 -46.67 -30.56 -13.23
CA ARG A 33 -46.96 -29.25 -12.59
C ARG A 33 -46.13 -28.97 -11.34
N SER A 34 -45.62 -30.01 -10.68
CA SER A 34 -44.76 -29.85 -9.50
C SER A 34 -43.34 -29.39 -9.85
N ALA A 35 -42.85 -29.70 -11.05
CA ALA A 35 -41.50 -29.33 -11.48
C ALA A 35 -41.42 -27.84 -11.83
N ASP A 36 -42.39 -27.32 -12.58
CA ASP A 36 -42.42 -25.90 -12.97
C ASP A 36 -42.55 -24.97 -11.76
N ALA A 37 -43.38 -25.34 -10.78
CA ALA A 37 -43.54 -24.59 -9.55
C ALA A 37 -42.23 -24.54 -8.73
N PHE A 38 -41.47 -25.64 -8.72
CA PHE A 38 -40.18 -25.72 -8.04
C PHE A 38 -39.12 -24.85 -8.75
N VAL A 39 -39.05 -24.91 -10.08
CA VAL A 39 -38.14 -24.06 -10.87
C VAL A 39 -38.46 -22.57 -10.68
N GLN A 40 -39.74 -22.20 -10.66
CA GLN A 40 -40.16 -20.82 -10.44
C GLN A 40 -39.82 -20.32 -9.02
N ASP A 41 -39.95 -21.17 -7.99
CA ASP A 41 -39.52 -20.85 -6.63
C ASP A 41 -37.99 -20.62 -6.58
N ILE A 42 -37.19 -21.50 -7.18
CA ILE A 42 -35.73 -21.33 -7.26
C ILE A 42 -35.35 -20.02 -7.96
N HIS A 43 -35.96 -19.72 -9.10
CA HIS A 43 -35.68 -18.47 -9.83
C HIS A 43 -36.07 -17.25 -9.01
N SER A 44 -37.19 -17.31 -8.27
CA SER A 44 -37.61 -16.21 -7.40
C SER A 44 -36.61 -15.97 -6.25
N ARG A 45 -36.07 -17.04 -5.66
CA ARG A 45 -35.05 -16.95 -4.60
C ARG A 45 -33.73 -16.40 -5.12
N LEU A 46 -33.28 -16.87 -6.28
CA LEU A 46 -32.06 -16.38 -6.93
C LEU A 46 -32.20 -14.89 -7.28
N SER A 47 -33.33 -14.49 -7.85
CA SER A 47 -33.58 -13.08 -8.20
C SER A 47 -33.59 -12.14 -6.98
N ARG A 48 -34.11 -12.60 -5.82
CA ARG A 48 -34.05 -11.86 -4.56
C ARG A 48 -32.63 -11.74 -4.02
N ALA A 49 -31.86 -12.84 -4.02
CA ALA A 49 -30.47 -12.82 -3.57
C ALA A 49 -29.60 -11.86 -4.41
N GLU A 50 -29.75 -11.88 -5.74
CA GLU A 50 -29.05 -10.94 -6.62
C GLU A 50 -29.47 -9.49 -6.39
N GLN A 51 -30.75 -9.25 -6.09
CA GLN A 51 -31.24 -7.90 -5.79
C GLN A 51 -30.66 -7.38 -4.47
N ASP A 52 -30.63 -8.22 -3.44
CA ASP A 52 -30.03 -7.89 -2.14
C ASP A 52 -28.53 -7.59 -2.29
N GLU A 53 -27.80 -8.37 -3.08
CA GLU A 53 -26.38 -8.12 -3.37
C GLU A 53 -26.17 -6.79 -4.11
N ARG A 54 -27.01 -6.50 -5.12
CA ARG A 54 -26.97 -5.21 -5.83
C ARG A 54 -27.23 -4.03 -4.89
N ASP A 55 -28.15 -4.18 -3.94
CA ASP A 55 -28.50 -3.12 -3.00
C ASP A 55 -27.41 -2.91 -1.95
N ILE A 56 -26.77 -4.00 -1.47
CA ILE A 56 -25.54 -3.91 -0.65
C ILE A 56 -24.42 -3.21 -1.44
N GLN A 57 -24.20 -3.59 -2.69
CA GLN A 57 -23.15 -3.02 -3.53
C GLN A 57 -23.34 -1.52 -3.74
N LYS A 58 -24.58 -1.06 -3.97
CA LYS A 58 -24.90 0.38 -4.11
C LYS A 58 -24.57 1.19 -2.85
N ILE A 59 -24.59 0.57 -1.67
CA ILE A 59 -24.28 1.22 -0.39
C ILE A 59 -22.77 1.12 -0.11
N LEU A 60 -22.18 -0.06 -0.31
CA LEU A 60 -20.82 -0.39 0.07
C LEU A 60 -19.78 0.24 -0.86
N VAL A 61 -20.00 0.23 -2.18
CA VAL A 61 -19.02 0.76 -3.15
C VAL A 61 -18.77 2.27 -2.95
N PRO A 62 -19.79 3.13 -2.80
CA PRO A 62 -19.55 4.54 -2.52
C PRO A 62 -18.90 4.78 -1.16
N ARG A 63 -19.20 3.94 -0.15
CA ARG A 63 -18.54 3.99 1.16
C ARG A 63 -17.06 3.63 1.04
N LEU A 64 -16.72 2.53 0.37
CA LEU A 64 -15.34 2.13 0.08
C LEU A 64 -14.59 3.20 -0.72
N ALA A 65 -15.22 3.80 -1.73
CA ALA A 65 -14.64 4.89 -2.52
C ALA A 65 -14.40 6.17 -1.69
N LYS A 66 -15.33 6.50 -0.80
CA LYS A 66 -15.18 7.61 0.16
C LYS A 66 -14.19 7.31 1.27
N ARG A 67 -13.69 6.08 1.35
CA ARG A 67 -12.84 5.59 2.44
C ARG A 67 -13.57 5.65 3.78
N ALA A 68 -14.88 5.37 3.73
CA ALA A 68 -15.72 5.32 4.91
C ALA A 68 -15.10 4.36 5.90
N TYR A 69 -14.87 4.88 7.10
CA TYR A 69 -14.08 4.18 8.10
C TYR A 69 -14.89 3.07 8.77
N HIS A 70 -16.21 3.07 8.61
CA HIS A 70 -17.17 2.14 9.20
C HIS A 70 -18.01 1.53 8.07
N LEU A 71 -17.78 0.26 7.76
CA LEU A 71 -18.59 -0.46 6.77
C LEU A 71 -19.80 -1.12 7.42
N GLU A 72 -19.61 -1.64 8.64
CA GLU A 72 -20.62 -2.32 9.45
C GLU A 72 -20.97 -1.50 10.69
N ASP A 73 -22.25 -1.45 11.02
CA ASP A 73 -22.72 -0.78 12.23
C ASP A 73 -22.27 -1.55 13.47
N GLY A 74 -21.59 -0.87 14.40
CA GLY A 74 -21.12 -1.45 15.67
C GLY A 74 -19.64 -1.82 15.70
N ASN A 75 -18.89 -1.59 14.64
CA ASN A 75 -17.43 -1.79 14.66
C ASN A 75 -16.73 -0.90 15.68
N THR A 76 -15.73 -1.50 16.35
CA THR A 76 -14.78 -0.77 17.19
C THR A 76 -13.81 0.06 16.35
N TRP A 77 -13.16 1.04 16.97
CA TRP A 77 -12.16 1.90 16.29
C TRP A 77 -11.03 1.09 15.64
N GLY A 78 -10.55 0.04 16.32
CA GLY A 78 -9.46 -0.80 15.82
C GLY A 78 -9.87 -1.67 14.63
N GLN A 79 -11.10 -2.19 14.62
CA GLN A 79 -11.63 -2.95 13.47
C GLN A 79 -11.74 -2.07 12.23
N ASP A 80 -12.29 -0.87 12.40
CA ASP A 80 -12.40 0.16 11.36
C ASP A 80 -11.03 0.60 10.83
N TRP A 81 -10.06 0.80 11.74
CA TRP A 81 -8.68 1.12 11.36
C TRP A 81 -8.01 -0.01 10.60
N LEU A 82 -8.15 -1.26 11.05
CA LEU A 82 -7.57 -2.42 10.37
C LEU A 82 -8.20 -2.62 8.99
N GLN A 83 -9.52 -2.44 8.88
CA GLN A 83 -10.23 -2.49 7.61
C GLN A 83 -9.80 -1.34 6.68
N TYR A 84 -9.52 -0.16 7.22
CA TYR A 84 -8.93 0.94 6.48
C TYR A 84 -7.54 0.55 5.93
N GLN A 85 -6.63 0.04 6.77
CA GLN A 85 -5.31 -0.40 6.33
C GLN A 85 -5.38 -1.51 5.26
N LYS A 86 -6.24 -2.51 5.46
CA LYS A 86 -6.46 -3.58 4.47
C LYS A 86 -6.94 -3.05 3.12
N ASN A 87 -7.62 -1.92 3.08
CA ASN A 87 -8.13 -1.37 1.83
C ASN A 87 -7.14 -0.42 1.14
N THR A 88 -6.39 0.36 1.92
CA THR A 88 -5.55 1.45 1.40
C THR A 88 -4.07 1.11 1.27
N HIS A 89 -3.53 0.27 2.15
CA HIS A 89 -2.11 -0.03 2.19
C HIS A 89 -1.63 -0.66 0.88
N PRO A 90 -0.50 -0.22 0.28
CA PRO A 90 -0.02 -0.73 -1.01
C PRO A 90 0.13 -2.26 -1.02
N VAL A 91 0.81 -2.80 -0.01
CA VAL A 91 1.00 -4.25 0.18
C VAL A 91 -0.26 -4.95 0.70
N PHE A 92 -0.80 -4.58 1.87
CA PHE A 92 -1.96 -5.31 2.43
C PHE A 92 -3.22 -5.20 1.58
N GLY A 93 -3.39 -4.08 0.88
CA GLY A 93 -4.47 -3.89 -0.08
C GLY A 93 -4.34 -4.75 -1.33
N PHE A 94 -3.15 -5.20 -1.70
CA PHE A 94 -3.03 -6.20 -2.74
C PHE A 94 -3.62 -7.54 -2.28
N CYS A 95 -3.23 -8.00 -1.08
CA CYS A 95 -3.58 -9.34 -0.57
C CYS A 95 -4.98 -9.44 0.06
N PHE A 96 -5.47 -8.38 0.70
CA PHE A 96 -6.63 -8.42 1.62
C PHE A 96 -7.72 -7.40 1.28
N HIS A 97 -7.76 -6.89 0.05
CA HIS A 97 -8.80 -5.94 -0.33
C HIS A 97 -10.19 -6.58 -0.35
N HIS A 98 -11.19 -5.76 -0.05
CA HIS A 98 -12.57 -6.15 -0.23
C HIS A 98 -12.88 -6.35 -1.73
N PRO A 99 -13.60 -7.42 -2.15
CA PRO A 99 -13.88 -7.70 -3.56
C PRO A 99 -14.72 -6.61 -4.24
N LEU A 100 -15.57 -5.93 -3.48
CA LEU A 100 -16.37 -4.77 -3.96
C LEU A 100 -15.59 -3.45 -3.99
N HIS A 101 -14.27 -3.46 -3.77
CA HIS A 101 -13.48 -2.23 -3.77
C HIS A 101 -13.37 -1.64 -5.19
N PRO A 102 -13.54 -0.31 -5.38
CA PRO A 102 -13.54 0.32 -6.71
C PRO A 102 -12.19 0.26 -7.44
N ILE A 103 -11.09 0.15 -6.69
CA ILE A 103 -9.75 -0.10 -7.22
C ILE A 103 -9.52 -1.61 -7.28
N ARG A 104 -9.41 -2.14 -8.51
CA ARG A 104 -9.17 -3.55 -8.81
C ARG A 104 -7.69 -3.92 -8.64
N GLY A 105 -7.41 -5.23 -8.57
CA GLY A 105 -6.04 -5.78 -8.47
C GLY A 105 -5.02 -5.14 -9.42
N PRO A 106 -5.25 -5.08 -10.75
CA PRO A 106 -4.28 -4.50 -11.68
C PRO A 106 -3.96 -3.02 -11.41
N GLN A 107 -4.95 -2.24 -10.97
CA GLN A 107 -4.73 -0.83 -10.60
C GLN A 107 -3.86 -0.72 -9.33
N ARG A 108 -4.01 -1.65 -8.38
CA ARG A 108 -3.16 -1.73 -7.18
C ARG A 108 -1.71 -2.08 -7.53
N VAL A 109 -1.50 -2.95 -8.52
CA VAL A 109 -0.14 -3.26 -9.03
C VAL A 109 0.53 -2.01 -9.60
N ILE A 110 -0.20 -1.21 -10.39
CA ILE A 110 0.33 0.05 -10.94
C ILE A 110 0.72 1.03 -9.81
N ILE A 111 -0.13 1.15 -8.79
CA ILE A 111 0.17 2.00 -7.61
C ILE A 111 1.43 1.50 -6.88
N LEU A 112 1.57 0.18 -6.67
CA LEU A 112 2.74 -0.41 -6.04
C LEU A 112 4.01 -0.18 -6.87
N MET A 113 3.95 -0.31 -8.19
CA MET A 113 5.07 -0.01 -9.08
C MET A 113 5.48 1.47 -8.99
N GLY A 114 4.50 2.38 -8.93
CA GLY A 114 4.76 3.79 -8.68
C GLY A 114 5.44 4.07 -7.34
N SER A 115 5.01 3.38 -6.29
CA SER A 115 5.61 3.43 -4.95
C SER A 115 7.08 3.00 -4.98
N VAL A 116 7.37 1.85 -5.59
CA VAL A 116 8.72 1.32 -5.77
C VAL A 116 9.61 2.30 -6.54
N ALA A 117 9.12 2.83 -7.66
CA ALA A 117 9.84 3.80 -8.48
C ALA A 117 10.10 5.13 -7.75
N PHE A 118 9.11 5.63 -6.99
CA PHE A 118 9.29 6.83 -6.18
C PHE A 118 10.36 6.63 -5.11
N GLY A 119 10.32 5.50 -4.40
CA GLY A 119 11.37 5.11 -3.45
C GLY A 119 12.74 5.10 -4.11
N LEU A 120 12.90 4.40 -5.25
CA LEU A 120 14.17 4.37 -5.97
C LEU A 120 14.66 5.76 -6.37
N ALA A 121 13.76 6.63 -6.84
CA ALA A 121 14.10 8.00 -7.22
C ALA A 121 14.60 8.80 -6.01
N ILE A 122 13.87 8.79 -4.89
CA ILE A 122 14.24 9.57 -3.71
C ILE A 122 15.54 9.06 -3.08
N THR A 123 15.76 7.74 -3.03
CA THR A 123 17.02 7.17 -2.57
C THR A 123 18.17 7.66 -3.43
N ASN A 124 18.08 7.52 -4.77
CA ASN A 124 19.18 7.95 -5.62
C ASN A 124 19.41 9.47 -5.55
N ILE A 125 18.36 10.29 -5.44
CA ILE A 125 18.50 11.75 -5.26
C ILE A 125 19.26 12.07 -3.97
N VAL A 126 18.96 11.38 -2.87
CA VAL A 126 19.66 11.55 -1.59
C VAL A 126 21.14 11.16 -1.72
N PHE A 127 21.44 10.02 -2.35
CA PHE A 127 22.82 9.57 -2.53
C PHE A 127 23.63 10.47 -3.48
N LEU A 128 23.03 10.99 -4.56
CA LEU A 128 23.72 11.87 -5.51
C LEU A 128 23.83 13.32 -5.01
N GLY A 129 22.70 13.90 -4.63
CA GLY A 129 22.60 15.36 -4.44
C GLY A 129 23.06 15.85 -3.07
N LEU A 130 22.95 15.02 -2.04
CA LEU A 130 23.20 15.45 -0.65
C LEU A 130 24.62 15.17 -0.18
N LEU A 131 25.29 14.17 -0.75
CA LEU A 131 26.68 13.86 -0.41
C LEU A 131 27.69 14.77 -1.12
N ASN A 132 27.32 15.34 -2.28
CA ASN A 132 28.31 16.03 -3.14
C ASN A 132 28.16 17.56 -3.20
N SER A 133 27.05 18.16 -2.73
CA SER A 133 26.83 19.61 -2.89
C SER A 133 27.05 20.41 -1.60
N ALA A 134 28.11 21.23 -1.57
CA ALA A 134 28.26 22.32 -0.60
C ALA A 134 27.09 23.34 -0.64
N SER A 135 26.22 23.23 -1.66
CA SER A 135 25.03 24.05 -1.85
C SER A 135 23.73 23.39 -1.39
N ALA A 136 23.76 22.25 -0.68
CA ALA A 136 22.57 21.68 -0.07
C ALA A 136 21.86 22.80 0.73
N GLY A 137 20.64 23.16 0.32
CA GLY A 137 19.96 24.36 0.83
C GLY A 137 19.86 24.37 2.35
N LYS A 138 19.77 25.55 2.98
CA LYS A 138 19.74 25.72 4.45
C LYS A 138 18.80 24.75 5.18
N PHE A 139 17.66 24.42 4.57
CA PHE A 139 16.70 23.44 5.10
C PHE A 139 17.31 22.04 5.25
N VAL A 140 17.95 21.55 4.19
CA VAL A 140 18.60 20.23 4.18
C VAL A 140 19.70 20.20 5.23
N ASN A 141 20.57 21.21 5.28
CA ASN A 141 21.61 21.29 6.31
C ASN A 141 21.03 21.31 7.73
N SER A 142 19.89 21.97 7.95
CA SER A 142 19.20 21.94 9.25
C SER A 142 18.72 20.53 9.60
N VAL A 143 18.11 19.82 8.66
CA VAL A 143 17.64 18.45 8.90
C VAL A 143 18.82 17.50 9.10
N TYR A 144 19.90 17.66 8.33
CA TYR A 144 21.14 16.90 8.51
C TYR A 144 21.78 17.18 9.87
N ASN A 145 21.78 18.42 10.34
CA ASN A 145 22.30 18.75 11.68
C ASN A 145 21.46 18.07 12.78
N ILE A 146 20.13 18.10 12.66
CA ILE A 146 19.23 17.38 13.59
C ILE A 146 19.49 15.87 13.52
N THR A 147 19.65 15.33 12.32
CA THR A 147 19.92 13.91 12.08
C THR A 147 21.29 13.50 12.64
N GLY A 148 22.31 14.34 12.48
CA GLY A 148 23.64 14.15 13.02
C GLY A 148 23.63 14.11 14.55
N GLN A 149 22.83 14.96 15.22
CA GLN A 149 22.64 14.87 16.67
C GLN A 149 22.01 13.54 17.11
N VAL A 150 21.10 12.99 16.31
CA VAL A 150 20.49 11.68 16.57
C VAL A 150 21.52 10.56 16.35
N VAL A 151 22.33 10.64 15.30
CA VAL A 151 23.43 9.70 15.02
C VAL A 151 24.45 9.72 16.15
N ASP A 152 24.90 10.90 16.60
CA ASP A 152 25.85 11.05 17.70
C ASP A 152 25.30 10.49 19.02
N ALA A 153 24.01 10.73 19.28
CA ALA A 153 23.34 10.16 20.44
C ALA A 153 23.30 8.63 20.34
N GLN A 154 22.93 8.09 19.18
CA GLN A 154 22.84 6.65 18.96
C GLN A 154 24.21 5.97 19.07
N TYR A 155 25.25 6.52 18.44
CA TYR A 155 26.61 6.01 18.49
C TYR A 155 27.12 5.88 19.94
N ARG A 156 26.80 6.84 20.81
CA ARG A 156 27.17 6.76 22.23
C ARG A 156 26.54 5.58 22.98
N TYR A 157 25.38 5.09 22.55
CA TYR A 157 24.67 3.99 23.20
C TYR A 157 24.90 2.64 22.53
N THR A 158 25.02 2.62 21.19
CA THR A 158 25.07 1.37 20.42
C THR A 158 26.46 1.04 19.89
N HIS A 159 27.39 2.00 19.88
CA HIS A 159 28.71 1.88 19.26
C HIS A 159 28.66 1.48 17.78
N VAL A 160 27.55 1.75 17.09
CA VAL A 160 27.39 1.49 15.64
C VAL A 160 27.48 2.82 14.91
N GLU A 161 28.44 2.94 13.98
CA GLU A 161 28.56 4.09 13.09
C GLU A 161 27.44 4.01 12.04
N LEU A 162 26.47 4.91 12.15
CA LEU A 162 25.41 5.07 11.15
C LEU A 162 25.71 6.28 10.28
N GLU A 163 25.64 6.12 8.97
CA GLU A 163 25.75 7.26 8.07
C GLU A 163 24.53 8.19 8.21
N THR A 164 24.77 9.49 8.35
CA THR A 164 23.72 10.51 8.46
C THR A 164 22.75 10.47 7.27
N SER A 165 23.25 10.14 6.08
CA SER A 165 22.46 9.93 4.85
C SER A 165 21.40 8.84 5.02
N MET A 166 21.76 7.72 5.66
CA MET A 166 20.86 6.60 5.91
C MET A 166 19.74 6.98 6.88
N VAL A 167 20.07 7.66 7.98
CA VAL A 167 19.06 8.11 8.95
C VAL A 167 18.13 9.15 8.33
N PHE A 168 18.66 10.07 7.52
CA PHE A 168 17.85 11.03 6.76
C PHE A 168 16.87 10.31 5.82
N LEU A 169 17.36 9.29 5.10
CA LEU A 169 16.58 8.48 4.17
C LEU A 169 15.47 7.71 4.89
N TRP A 170 15.81 7.01 5.98
CA TRP A 170 14.85 6.23 6.77
C TRP A 170 13.80 7.08 7.46
N THR A 171 14.06 8.37 7.67
CA THR A 171 13.11 9.27 8.32
C THR A 171 12.34 10.10 7.32
N VAL A 172 13.01 11.03 6.64
CA VAL A 172 12.41 11.97 5.70
C VAL A 172 12.03 11.28 4.40
N GLY A 173 12.92 10.44 3.87
CA GLY A 173 12.65 9.67 2.64
C GLY A 173 11.43 8.78 2.81
N SER A 174 11.42 7.95 3.86
CA SER A 174 10.29 7.08 4.19
C SER A 174 8.99 7.84 4.49
N PHE A 175 9.05 9.00 5.15
CA PHE A 175 7.88 9.86 5.34
C PHE A 175 7.32 10.37 4.01
N LEU A 176 8.17 10.96 3.15
CA LEU A 176 7.76 11.47 1.84
C LEU A 176 7.22 10.36 0.94
N HIS A 177 7.82 9.17 0.99
CA HIS A 177 7.34 7.98 0.31
C HIS A 177 5.93 7.62 0.75
N SER A 178 5.67 7.56 2.06
CA SER A 178 4.33 7.28 2.57
C SER A 178 3.29 8.34 2.14
N VAL A 179 3.71 9.62 2.06
CA VAL A 179 2.86 10.72 1.58
C VAL A 179 2.56 10.55 0.09
N PHE A 180 3.54 10.17 -0.73
CA PHE A 180 3.35 9.86 -2.14
C PHE A 180 2.37 8.71 -2.34
N ASP A 181 2.53 7.62 -1.59
CA ASP A 181 1.63 6.46 -1.65
C ASP A 181 0.19 6.83 -1.31
N MET A 182 0.01 7.69 -0.30
CA MET A 182 -1.31 8.26 0.00
C MET A 182 -1.81 9.12 -1.15
N LEU A 183 -1.01 10.04 -1.68
CA LEU A 183 -1.43 10.94 -2.74
C LEU A 183 -1.90 10.16 -3.99
N ILE A 184 -1.11 9.18 -4.46
CA ILE A 184 -1.47 8.37 -5.63
C ILE A 184 -2.72 7.53 -5.37
N TRP A 185 -2.86 7.01 -4.14
CA TRP A 185 -4.06 6.30 -3.72
C TRP A 185 -5.29 7.21 -3.76
N TYR A 186 -5.18 8.44 -3.22
CA TYR A 186 -6.26 9.42 -3.21
C TYR A 186 -6.66 9.86 -4.62
N LEU A 187 -5.70 10.02 -5.53
CA LEU A 187 -5.96 10.29 -6.94
C LEU A 187 -6.74 9.13 -7.58
N SER A 188 -6.31 7.90 -7.32
CA SER A 188 -6.90 6.68 -7.90
C SER A 188 -8.29 6.34 -7.35
N ALA A 189 -8.51 6.61 -6.07
CA ALA A 189 -9.73 6.34 -5.31
C ALA A 189 -10.69 7.54 -5.28
N CYS A 190 -10.34 8.66 -5.94
CA CYS A 190 -11.05 9.93 -5.77
C CYS A 190 -12.57 9.77 -5.93
N ALA A 191 -13.29 10.08 -4.86
CA ALA A 191 -14.74 9.92 -4.80
C ALA A 191 -15.47 10.78 -5.84
N CYS A 192 -14.89 11.90 -6.31
CA CYS A 192 -15.49 12.71 -7.37
C CYS A 192 -15.66 11.90 -8.65
N PHE A 193 -14.60 11.19 -9.06
CA PHE A 193 -14.50 10.53 -10.36
C PHE A 193 -15.01 9.09 -10.36
N ARG A 194 -15.42 8.52 -9.23
CA ARG A 194 -15.87 7.11 -9.13
C ARG A 194 -17.40 6.99 -8.99
N PRO A 195 -17.99 5.82 -9.29
CA PRO A 195 -19.42 5.58 -9.08
C PRO A 195 -19.84 5.93 -7.64
N GLY A 196 -20.88 6.76 -7.49
CA GLY A 196 -21.34 7.28 -6.20
C GLY A 196 -20.76 8.65 -5.79
N GLY A 197 -19.87 9.21 -6.61
CA GLY A 197 -19.39 10.59 -6.54
C GLY A 197 -20.39 11.65 -6.97
N ILE A 198 -20.05 12.91 -6.72
CA ILE A 198 -20.83 14.08 -7.16
C ILE A 198 -20.91 14.10 -8.71
N THR A 199 -19.79 13.86 -9.38
CA THR A 199 -19.70 13.89 -10.87
C THR A 199 -19.79 12.50 -11.50
N GLY A 200 -19.61 11.42 -10.73
CA GLY A 200 -19.59 10.03 -11.22
C GLY A 200 -20.95 9.42 -11.60
N ARG A 201 -22.06 10.16 -11.50
CA ARG A 201 -23.40 9.59 -11.69
C ARG A 201 -23.76 9.25 -13.14
N ASN A 202 -23.04 9.79 -14.14
CA ASN A 202 -23.29 9.49 -15.56
C ASN A 202 -22.09 9.64 -16.52
N SER A 203 -20.88 9.97 -16.04
CA SER A 203 -19.73 10.22 -16.93
C SER A 203 -18.67 9.12 -16.78
N THR A 204 -18.61 8.21 -17.75
CA THR A 204 -17.51 7.24 -17.92
C THR A 204 -16.17 7.95 -18.14
N TYR A 205 -16.18 9.12 -18.79
CA TYR A 205 -14.99 9.94 -19.03
C TYR A 205 -14.30 10.38 -17.74
N CYS A 206 -15.08 10.79 -16.73
CA CYS A 206 -14.56 11.20 -15.43
C CYS A 206 -13.80 10.05 -14.73
N GLN A 207 -14.32 8.82 -14.80
CA GLN A 207 -13.69 7.66 -14.16
C GLN A 207 -12.35 7.32 -14.81
N ASN A 208 -12.33 7.37 -16.15
CA ASN A 208 -11.12 7.13 -16.92
C ASN A 208 -10.07 8.21 -16.69
N PHE A 209 -10.48 9.48 -16.54
CA PHE A 209 -9.55 10.59 -16.29
C PHE A 209 -8.71 10.39 -15.02
N ALA A 210 -9.32 10.00 -13.90
CA ALA A 210 -8.59 9.76 -12.65
C ALA A 210 -7.57 8.61 -12.80
N LEU A 211 -7.97 7.53 -13.47
CA LEU A 211 -7.09 6.40 -13.75
C LEU A 211 -5.91 6.84 -14.64
N TYR A 212 -6.16 7.52 -15.75
CA TYR A 212 -5.11 8.00 -16.65
C TYR A 212 -4.17 8.98 -15.96
N THR A 213 -4.70 9.86 -15.10
CA THR A 213 -3.87 10.78 -14.31
C THR A 213 -2.94 10.01 -13.38
N ALA A 214 -3.45 9.01 -12.66
CA ALA A 214 -2.63 8.17 -11.80
C ALA A 214 -1.56 7.40 -12.58
N VAL A 215 -1.93 6.79 -13.73
CA VAL A 215 -0.95 6.10 -14.60
C VAL A 215 0.11 7.07 -15.11
N LEU A 216 -0.26 8.28 -15.53
CA LEU A 216 0.67 9.30 -16.02
C LEU A 216 1.65 9.73 -14.92
N VAL A 217 1.18 9.92 -13.68
CA VAL A 217 2.05 10.21 -12.53
C VAL A 217 3.03 9.07 -12.28
N VAL A 218 2.58 7.82 -12.33
CA VAL A 218 3.43 6.64 -12.15
C VAL A 218 4.48 6.53 -13.26
N VAL A 219 4.09 6.66 -14.52
CA VAL A 219 5.02 6.62 -15.66
C VAL A 219 6.04 7.76 -15.56
N GLY A 220 5.59 8.97 -15.21
CA GLY A 220 6.49 10.09 -14.95
C GLY A 220 7.50 9.79 -13.84
N MET A 221 7.07 9.15 -12.75
CA MET A 221 8.00 8.76 -11.68
C MET A 221 8.98 7.66 -12.08
N VAL A 222 8.56 6.66 -12.87
CA VAL A 222 9.46 5.64 -13.43
C VAL A 222 10.52 6.30 -14.31
N PHE A 223 10.12 7.25 -15.16
CA PHE A 223 11.04 8.01 -15.99
C PHE A 223 12.05 8.79 -15.14
N VAL A 224 11.60 9.53 -14.12
CA VAL A 224 12.49 10.24 -13.19
C VAL A 224 13.44 9.27 -12.49
N ALA A 225 12.94 8.16 -11.94
CA ALA A 225 13.78 7.15 -11.29
C ALA A 225 14.87 6.62 -12.23
N THR A 226 14.52 6.33 -13.48
CA THR A 226 15.44 5.85 -14.51
C THR A 226 16.50 6.90 -14.81
N LEU A 227 16.11 8.16 -15.00
CA LEU A 227 17.05 9.26 -15.24
C LEU A 227 18.05 9.42 -14.08
N VAL A 228 17.57 9.39 -12.83
CA VAL A 228 18.44 9.54 -11.66
C VAL A 228 19.40 8.35 -11.55
N VAL A 229 18.95 7.12 -11.83
CA VAL A 229 19.84 5.95 -11.88
C VAL A 229 20.90 6.10 -12.98
N VAL A 230 20.54 6.57 -14.17
CA VAL A 230 21.51 6.81 -15.26
C VAL A 230 22.51 7.90 -14.87
N MET A 231 22.05 9.01 -14.27
CA MET A 231 22.95 10.07 -13.79
C MET A 231 23.95 9.53 -12.78
N ARG A 232 23.51 8.65 -11.88
CA ARG A 232 24.41 7.99 -10.93
C ARG A 232 25.46 7.12 -11.58
N LEU A 233 25.04 6.27 -12.51
CA LEU A 233 25.96 5.39 -13.23
C LEU A 233 27.04 6.20 -13.96
N ASN A 234 26.68 7.37 -14.50
CA ASN A 234 27.63 8.26 -15.17
C ASN A 234 28.62 8.92 -14.21
N GLU A 235 28.19 9.36 -13.02
CA GLU A 235 29.08 9.95 -12.02
C GLU A 235 30.11 8.93 -11.49
N ASP A 236 29.68 7.67 -11.33
CA ASP A 236 30.60 6.60 -10.95
C ASP A 236 31.65 6.36 -12.05
N ASN A 237 31.26 6.40 -13.33
CA ASN A 237 32.19 6.23 -14.45
C ASN A 237 33.25 7.34 -14.50
N GLU A 238 32.89 8.61 -14.32
CA GLU A 238 33.87 9.70 -14.32
C GLU A 238 34.92 9.56 -13.21
N LYS A 239 34.52 9.08 -12.03
CA LYS A 239 35.46 8.75 -10.94
C LYS A 239 36.40 7.61 -11.34
N TRP A 240 35.90 6.57 -12.01
CA TRP A 240 36.73 5.46 -12.48
C TRP A 240 37.71 5.88 -13.57
N THR A 241 37.31 6.74 -14.51
CA THR A 241 38.20 7.27 -15.55
C THR A 241 39.34 8.10 -14.96
N GLN A 242 39.10 8.80 -13.85
CA GLN A 242 40.16 9.52 -13.12
C GLN A 242 41.04 8.58 -12.26
N LEU A 243 40.49 7.50 -11.73
CA LEU A 243 41.20 6.55 -10.87
C LEU A 243 42.05 5.51 -11.64
N LEU A 244 41.73 5.25 -12.92
CA LEU A 244 42.46 4.29 -13.76
C LEU A 244 42.90 4.92 -15.10
N PRO A 245 43.82 5.91 -15.11
CA PRO A 245 44.27 6.57 -16.35
C PRO A 245 44.91 5.59 -17.35
N TRP A 246 45.53 4.51 -16.85
CA TRP A 246 46.22 3.49 -17.66
C TRP A 246 45.29 2.50 -18.37
N LEU A 247 43.99 2.51 -18.08
CA LEU A 247 43.03 1.64 -18.78
C LEU A 247 42.62 2.21 -20.15
N ASP A 248 43.00 3.46 -20.44
CA ASP A 248 42.69 4.18 -21.69
C ASP A 248 43.84 4.14 -22.73
N ASP A 249 44.99 3.54 -22.39
CA ASP A 249 46.21 3.62 -23.22
C ASP A 249 46.22 2.67 -24.45
N GLY A 250 45.07 2.09 -24.85
CA GLY A 250 45.06 1.07 -25.92
C GLY A 250 43.82 0.97 -26.79
N ALA A 251 42.80 1.82 -26.61
CA ALA A 251 41.64 1.83 -27.50
C ALA A 251 41.91 2.72 -28.72
N ASP A 252 42.55 2.15 -29.74
CA ASP A 252 42.78 2.79 -31.03
C ASP A 252 41.50 3.47 -31.56
N SER A 253 41.61 4.77 -31.81
CA SER A 253 40.56 5.75 -32.11
C SER A 253 39.82 5.58 -33.45
N ASN A 254 39.73 4.35 -33.97
CA ASN A 254 39.08 4.06 -35.26
C ASN A 254 37.95 3.02 -35.22
N SER A 255 37.58 2.47 -34.06
CA SER A 255 36.37 1.63 -33.97
C SER A 255 35.21 2.39 -33.34
N THR A 256 34.33 2.93 -34.18
CA THR A 256 33.00 3.43 -33.79
C THR A 256 32.14 2.26 -33.30
N ILE A 257 32.34 1.82 -32.05
CA ILE A 257 31.54 0.78 -31.37
C ILE A 257 30.98 1.38 -30.08
N PHE A 258 30.16 2.41 -30.22
CA PHE A 258 29.05 2.65 -29.31
C PHE A 258 27.86 3.03 -30.19
N PRO A 259 26.86 2.15 -30.37
CA PRO A 259 25.65 2.56 -31.05
C PRO A 259 24.96 3.64 -30.19
N ASN A 260 24.43 4.65 -30.87
CA ASN A 260 23.62 5.69 -30.26
C ASN A 260 22.56 5.06 -29.35
N PHE A 261 22.54 5.45 -28.08
CA PHE A 261 21.59 4.96 -27.07
C PHE A 261 20.11 5.20 -27.46
N THR A 262 19.85 6.07 -28.44
CA THR A 262 18.52 6.27 -29.03
C THR A 262 18.00 5.07 -29.83
N ASP A 263 18.88 4.22 -30.37
CA ASP A 263 18.46 3.03 -31.15
C ASP A 263 18.16 1.82 -30.25
N ALA A 264 18.73 1.78 -29.04
CA ALA A 264 18.51 0.69 -28.06
C ALA A 264 17.13 0.76 -27.38
N VAL A 265 16.49 1.92 -27.33
CA VAL A 265 15.18 2.10 -26.67
C VAL A 265 13.99 1.72 -27.58
N MET A 266 14.21 1.56 -28.89
CA MET A 266 13.14 1.25 -29.86
C MET A 266 13.04 -0.24 -30.25
N ASN A 267 13.92 -1.12 -29.76
CA ASN A 267 13.88 -2.55 -30.08
C ASN A 267 14.14 -3.43 -28.84
N THR A 268 13.11 -3.59 -27.99
CA THR A 268 13.07 -4.72 -27.04
C THR A 268 11.69 -5.35 -27.06
N SER A 269 11.47 -6.22 -28.04
CA SER A 269 10.56 -7.35 -27.93
C SER A 269 11.39 -8.60 -27.63
N GLN A 270 11.64 -8.92 -26.36
CA GLN A 270 11.83 -10.31 -25.95
C GLN A 270 11.74 -10.44 -24.44
N ALA A 271 10.69 -11.13 -24.01
CA ALA A 271 10.66 -11.87 -22.77
C ALA A 271 11.67 -13.02 -22.88
N ASP A 272 12.49 -13.17 -21.84
CA ASP A 272 13.14 -14.41 -21.35
C ASP A 272 14.49 -14.05 -20.72
N MET A 273 14.47 -13.67 -19.44
CA MET A 273 15.65 -13.70 -18.57
C MET A 273 15.21 -13.57 -17.10
N PHE A 274 14.51 -14.59 -16.59
CA PHE A 274 14.30 -14.80 -15.15
C PHE A 274 14.01 -16.28 -14.89
N ALA A 275 14.98 -17.15 -15.17
CA ALA A 275 14.96 -18.54 -14.72
C ALA A 275 16.34 -19.20 -14.89
N GLU A 276 17.34 -18.80 -14.10
CA GLU A 276 18.47 -19.67 -13.73
C GLU A 276 19.40 -18.94 -12.75
N SER A 277 19.14 -19.07 -11.45
CA SER A 277 20.17 -18.97 -10.41
C SER A 277 19.65 -19.52 -9.09
N ILE A 278 19.39 -20.83 -9.06
CA ILE A 278 19.39 -21.62 -7.83
C ILE A 278 20.20 -22.88 -8.17
N GLY A 279 21.50 -22.81 -7.89
CA GLY A 279 22.45 -23.90 -8.08
C GLY A 279 23.49 -23.90 -6.97
N THR A 280 23.33 -24.85 -6.04
CA THR A 280 24.37 -25.51 -5.25
C THR A 280 25.29 -24.65 -4.38
N ILE A 281 24.94 -24.56 -3.10
CA ILE A 281 25.89 -24.32 -2.00
C ILE A 281 26.62 -25.65 -1.77
N GLU A 282 27.90 -25.69 -2.15
CA GLU A 282 28.82 -26.76 -1.78
C GLU A 282 29.74 -26.29 -0.64
N GLU A 283 30.13 -27.27 0.14
CA GLU A 283 30.74 -27.29 1.46
C GLU A 283 32.16 -26.72 1.49
N VAL A 284 32.47 -25.78 2.40
CA VAL A 284 33.84 -25.57 2.89
C VAL A 284 33.81 -25.42 4.41
N SER A 285 34.00 -26.56 5.06
CA SER A 285 34.55 -26.62 6.41
C SER A 285 35.97 -26.06 6.41
N ASN A 286 36.30 -25.14 7.32
CA ASN A 286 37.58 -25.22 8.01
C ASN A 286 37.54 -24.57 9.39
N THR A 287 37.80 -25.46 10.33
CA THR A 287 38.03 -25.39 11.76
C THR A 287 39.19 -24.48 12.13
N THR A 288 39.05 -23.64 13.16
CA THR A 288 40.13 -23.42 14.15
C THR A 288 39.59 -23.09 15.54
N SER A 289 39.92 -24.01 16.45
CA SER A 289 40.27 -23.85 17.87
C SER A 289 39.32 -23.13 18.83
N PHE A 290 38.72 -23.99 19.64
CA PHE A 290 37.99 -23.80 20.88
C PHE A 290 38.98 -23.56 22.05
N GLU A 291 38.85 -22.44 22.78
CA GLU A 291 39.36 -22.33 24.15
C GLU A 291 38.18 -22.26 25.12
N ASN A 292 38.22 -23.17 26.10
CA ASN A 292 37.28 -23.32 27.19
C ASN A 292 37.41 -22.17 28.20
N SER A 293 36.28 -21.57 28.62
CA SER A 293 36.11 -21.18 30.03
C SER A 293 34.63 -21.09 30.43
N THR A 294 34.30 -22.06 31.28
CA THR A 294 33.19 -22.28 32.21
C THR A 294 32.25 -21.13 32.63
N ASN A 295 30.96 -21.50 32.65
CA ASN A 295 29.96 -21.28 33.72
C ASN A 295 29.35 -19.87 33.93
N ALA A 296 28.25 -19.62 33.22
CA ALA A 296 26.99 -19.19 33.81
C ALA A 296 25.87 -19.45 32.79
N THR A 297 24.70 -19.91 33.23
CA THR A 297 23.49 -20.06 32.41
C THR A 297 22.97 -18.68 31.98
N GLY A 298 23.66 -18.06 31.02
CA GLY A 298 23.22 -16.88 30.30
C GLY A 298 22.64 -17.34 28.97
N PHE A 299 21.35 -17.09 28.77
CA PHE A 299 20.71 -17.18 27.47
C PHE A 299 21.36 -16.10 26.57
N ASN A 300 22.46 -16.45 25.90
CA ASN A 300 23.11 -15.63 24.88
C ASN A 300 22.16 -15.59 23.69
N ILE A 301 21.23 -14.62 23.69
CA ILE A 301 20.62 -14.17 22.45
C ILE A 301 21.79 -13.61 21.63
N PRO A 302 22.14 -14.19 20.49
CA PRO A 302 23.14 -13.58 19.63
C PRO A 302 22.65 -12.17 19.35
N SER A 303 23.42 -11.17 19.80
CA SER A 303 23.15 -9.78 19.49
C SER A 303 23.37 -9.62 18.00
N PHE A 304 22.29 -9.76 17.24
CA PHE A 304 22.26 -9.47 15.82
C PHE A 304 22.48 -7.97 15.66
N SER A 305 23.74 -7.56 15.51
CA SER A 305 24.10 -6.18 15.23
C SER A 305 23.75 -5.95 13.77
N ILE A 306 22.77 -5.08 13.53
CA ILE A 306 22.40 -4.64 12.19
C ILE A 306 23.66 -4.16 11.43
N GLY A 307 24.63 -3.57 12.14
CA GLY A 307 25.91 -3.13 11.58
C GLY A 307 26.72 -4.23 10.88
N ASP A 308 26.62 -5.48 11.33
CA ASP A 308 27.41 -6.59 10.78
C ASP A 308 26.90 -7.04 9.39
N ILE A 309 25.62 -6.74 9.06
CA ILE A 309 25.07 -6.97 7.72
C ILE A 309 25.63 -5.96 6.71
N PHE A 310 26.01 -4.76 7.17
CA PHE A 310 26.39 -3.65 6.30
C PHE A 310 27.90 -3.52 6.05
N TYR A 311 28.75 -4.22 6.81
CA TYR A 311 30.19 -3.95 6.88
C TYR A 311 31.09 -5.03 6.27
N SER A 312 30.68 -5.61 5.15
CA SER A 312 31.60 -6.33 4.27
C SER A 312 32.17 -5.34 3.24
N LYS A 313 33.50 -5.18 3.23
CA LYS A 313 34.22 -4.17 2.45
C LYS A 313 34.08 -4.36 0.92
N GLU A 314 33.70 -5.55 0.47
CA GLU A 314 33.44 -5.87 -0.94
C GLU A 314 31.96 -5.64 -1.34
N ASP A 315 31.04 -5.45 -0.38
CA ASP A 315 29.60 -5.31 -0.60
C ASP A 315 29.11 -3.85 -0.71
N THR A 316 30.02 -2.88 -0.70
CA THR A 316 29.67 -1.45 -0.81
C THR A 316 28.94 -1.11 -2.11
N LYS A 317 29.14 -1.92 -3.17
CA LYS A 317 28.40 -1.80 -4.44
C LYS A 317 26.89 -2.01 -4.27
N TYR A 318 26.49 -2.83 -3.30
CA TYR A 318 25.09 -3.13 -3.01
C TYR A 318 24.53 -2.37 -1.80
N ALA A 319 25.37 -1.61 -1.08
CA ALA A 319 24.94 -0.84 0.10
C ALA A 319 23.74 0.07 -0.20
N PHE A 320 23.69 0.64 -1.42
CA PHE A 320 22.53 1.39 -1.87
C PHE A 320 21.26 0.54 -1.99
N LEU A 321 21.35 -0.65 -2.58
CA LEU A 321 20.19 -1.52 -2.78
C LEU A 321 19.63 -1.96 -1.42
N VAL A 322 20.52 -2.25 -0.47
CA VAL A 322 20.13 -2.55 0.91
C VAL A 322 19.51 -1.31 1.57
N GLY A 323 20.12 -0.13 1.42
CA GLY A 323 19.57 1.13 1.92
C GLY A 323 18.16 1.42 1.39
N TYR A 324 17.95 1.21 0.09
CA TYR A 324 16.65 1.29 -0.57
C TYR A 324 15.66 0.26 -0.02
N ALA A 325 16.07 -1.01 0.11
CA ALA A 325 15.18 -2.07 0.63
C ALA A 325 14.74 -1.78 2.07
N VAL A 326 15.65 -1.27 2.90
CA VAL A 326 15.35 -0.86 4.28
C VAL A 326 14.43 0.36 4.28
N GLU A 327 14.72 1.39 3.47
CA GLU A 327 13.84 2.55 3.32
C GLU A 327 12.44 2.13 2.89
N LEU A 328 12.31 1.31 1.84
CA LEU A 328 11.03 0.82 1.34
C LEU A 328 10.27 0.06 2.43
N THR A 329 10.97 -0.77 3.22
CA THR A 329 10.37 -1.51 4.32
C THR A 329 9.88 -0.57 5.43
N ILE A 330 10.68 0.41 5.82
CA ILE A 330 10.32 1.41 6.85
C ILE A 330 9.17 2.30 6.34
N ALA A 331 9.21 2.73 5.09
CA ALA A 331 8.18 3.51 4.43
C ALA A 331 6.83 2.76 4.44
N LEU A 332 6.81 1.51 3.98
CA LEU A 332 5.60 0.72 3.85
C LEU A 332 5.07 0.22 5.19
N PHE A 333 5.91 -0.25 6.11
CA PHE A 333 5.43 -0.93 7.32
C PHE A 333 5.43 -0.06 8.58
N LEU A 334 6.15 1.06 8.60
CA LEU A 334 6.15 1.99 9.74
C LEU A 334 5.49 3.32 9.39
N TYR A 335 6.03 4.04 8.40
CA TYR A 335 5.55 5.39 8.08
C TYR A 335 4.17 5.38 7.45
N TYR A 336 3.87 4.44 6.57
CA TYR A 336 2.56 4.36 5.94
C TYR A 336 1.44 4.13 6.97
N PRO A 337 1.49 3.12 7.87
CA PRO A 337 0.49 3.01 8.93
C PRO A 337 0.38 4.25 9.80
N LEU A 338 1.49 4.92 10.12
CA LEU A 338 1.49 6.16 10.91
C LEU A 338 0.77 7.30 10.18
N THR A 339 1.16 7.62 8.95
CA THR A 339 0.52 8.69 8.16
C THR A 339 -0.93 8.36 7.84
N SER A 340 -1.22 7.10 7.50
CA SER A 340 -2.57 6.55 7.36
C SER A 340 -3.41 6.78 8.61
N THR A 341 -2.85 6.55 9.80
CA THR A 341 -3.52 6.79 11.08
C THR A 341 -3.77 8.27 11.33
N MET A 342 -2.86 9.16 10.92
CA MET A 342 -3.07 10.62 11.01
C MET A 342 -4.27 11.05 10.14
N PHE A 343 -4.40 10.53 8.92
CA PHE A 343 -5.57 10.79 8.08
C PHE A 343 -6.85 10.13 8.61
N PHE A 344 -6.76 8.88 9.08
CA PHE A 344 -7.88 8.12 9.64
C PHE A 344 -8.46 8.77 10.89
N SER A 345 -7.59 9.21 11.80
CA SER A 345 -7.99 9.90 13.03
C SER A 345 -8.59 11.28 12.76
N GLY A 346 -8.28 11.88 11.61
CA GLY A 346 -8.69 13.23 11.27
C GLY A 346 -7.97 14.30 12.08
N VAL A 347 -6.80 14.00 12.65
CA VAL A 347 -6.03 14.95 13.47
C VAL A 347 -5.64 16.21 12.69
N LEU A 348 -5.47 16.08 11.37
CA LEU A 348 -5.19 17.19 10.44
C LEU A 348 -6.48 17.94 10.03
N GLY A 349 -7.65 17.38 10.33
CA GLY A 349 -8.97 17.89 10.00
C GLY A 349 -9.49 18.91 11.01
N CYS A 350 -8.71 19.93 11.36
CA CYS A 350 -9.19 21.04 12.17
C CYS A 350 -10.13 21.96 11.35
N GLY A 351 -11.36 21.51 11.10
CA GLY A 351 -12.50 22.43 11.15
C GLY A 351 -13.28 22.79 9.88
N ARG A 352 -13.00 22.27 8.68
CA ARG A 352 -13.92 22.48 7.52
C ARG A 352 -13.66 21.68 6.26
N ILE A 353 -12.50 21.03 6.13
CA ILE A 353 -12.14 20.32 4.90
C ILE A 353 -12.68 18.88 4.99
N PRO A 354 -13.75 18.52 4.25
CA PRO A 354 -14.39 17.21 4.34
C PRO A 354 -13.47 16.06 3.93
N ILE A 355 -12.37 16.36 3.23
CA ILE A 355 -11.39 15.37 2.75
C ILE A 355 -10.45 14.90 3.89
N LEU A 356 -10.32 15.67 4.98
CA LEU A 356 -9.35 15.42 6.07
C LEU A 356 -9.99 15.07 7.41
N GLY A 357 -11.31 14.91 7.49
CA GLY A 357 -12.04 14.78 8.76
C GLY A 357 -11.91 13.43 9.49
N GLY A 358 -11.41 12.39 8.82
CA GLY A 358 -11.25 11.05 9.42
C GLY A 358 -12.56 10.42 9.92
N ARG A 359 -12.44 9.33 10.70
CA ARG A 359 -13.57 8.60 11.33
C ARG A 359 -14.44 9.47 12.24
N PRO A 360 -13.88 10.34 13.12
CA PRO A 360 -14.71 11.13 14.03
C PRO A 360 -15.66 12.08 13.29
N PHE A 361 -15.24 12.65 12.16
CA PHE A 361 -16.08 13.51 11.36
C PHE A 361 -17.25 12.74 10.74
N GLU A 362 -17.01 11.54 10.21
CA GLU A 362 -18.05 10.70 9.62
C GLU A 362 -19.11 10.28 10.64
N LEU A 363 -18.69 9.87 11.84
CA LEU A 363 -19.61 9.50 12.91
C LEU A 363 -20.49 10.68 13.35
N ARG A 364 -19.93 11.90 13.43
CA ARG A 364 -20.70 13.11 13.73
C ARG A 364 -21.72 13.42 12.62
N MET A 365 -21.31 13.30 11.35
CA MET A 365 -22.20 13.53 10.22
C MET A 365 -23.37 12.53 10.21
N LEU A 366 -23.11 11.26 10.53
CA LEU A 366 -24.15 10.25 10.68
C LEU A 366 -25.07 10.53 11.87
N ALA A 367 -24.53 10.90 13.03
CA ALA A 367 -25.34 11.28 14.18
C ALA A 367 -26.28 12.46 13.86
N MET A 368 -25.79 13.47 13.14
CA MET A 368 -26.62 14.60 12.69
C MET A 368 -27.71 14.17 11.71
N LYS A 369 -27.40 13.27 10.77
CA LYS A 369 -28.39 12.76 9.80
C LYS A 369 -29.47 11.94 10.49
N ASN A 370 -29.10 11.07 11.42
CA ASN A 370 -30.05 10.26 12.18
C ASN A 370 -30.97 11.13 13.04
N GLY A 371 -30.44 12.19 13.66
CA GLY A 371 -31.25 13.15 14.42
C GLY A 371 -32.28 13.91 13.58
N ARG A 372 -31.95 14.27 12.33
CA ARG A 372 -32.91 14.90 11.41
C ARG A 372 -34.04 13.94 11.02
N ASN A 373 -33.71 12.70 10.67
CA ASN A 373 -34.71 11.71 10.30
C ASN A 373 -35.70 11.43 11.45
N GLN A 374 -35.22 11.35 12.70
CA GLN A 374 -36.10 11.16 13.86
C GLN A 374 -37.06 12.35 14.08
N ASN A 375 -36.59 13.58 13.84
CA ASN A 375 -37.45 14.76 13.93
C ASN A 375 -38.50 14.76 12.83
N ASP A 376 -38.14 14.40 11.60
CA ASP A 376 -39.08 14.33 10.47
C ASP A 376 -40.16 13.25 10.69
N GLU A 377 -39.78 12.07 11.21
CA GLU A 377 -40.74 11.02 11.60
C GLU A 377 -41.67 11.46 12.74
N SER A 378 -41.14 12.21 13.72
CA SER A 378 -41.94 12.72 14.83
C SER A 378 -42.92 13.82 14.40
N SER A 379 -42.55 14.66 13.44
CA SER A 379 -43.43 15.67 12.86
C SER A 379 -44.53 15.08 11.99
N GLY A 380 -44.28 13.95 11.31
CA GLY A 380 -45.28 13.27 10.47
C GLY A 380 -46.43 12.62 11.25
N ASN A 381 -46.24 12.26 12.52
CA ASN A 381 -47.26 11.60 13.35
C ASN A 381 -48.23 12.56 14.07
N ASN A 382 -48.02 13.87 13.98
CA ASN A 382 -48.86 14.89 14.64
C ASN A 382 -49.83 15.60 13.69
N VAL A 383 -50.03 15.07 12.48
CA VAL A 383 -50.99 15.52 11.47
C VAL A 383 -51.96 14.38 11.20
#